data_AF-A0A6I9NZU3-F1
#
_entry.id   AF-A0A6I9NZU3-F1
#
_cell.length_a   1.000
_cell.length_b   1.000
_cell.length_c   1.000
_cell.angle_alpha   90.00
_cell.angle_beta   90.00
_cell.angle_gamma   90.00
#
_symmetry.space_group_name_H-M   'P 1'
#
loop_
_entity.id
_entity.type
_entity.pdbx_description
1 polymer ?
#
loop_
_entity_poly.entity_id
_entity_poly.type
_entity_poly.pdbx_seq_one_letter_code
_entity_poly.pdbx_strand_id
1 'polypeptide(L)'
;MTEEKCPQLVDYFVVAGLDPVGAWKPLDEDGKTSSSSSSSSSSSGRAVESVTDLAVIARGLGEEVPEGFTCIERTLGGHSAELSAGIINNPHLYLCYRRGRDKPPILDLGVLYEGKEQLKPGWFVIETTPYSRSASLSSGGGPTAHRVFLMYRRALDSQGLHTLGVTDIALLLPGKAEVAPHTFCRVDKNLNTGMWGPALYVCFKRAVAKANALLYEA
;
A
#
# COMPACT_ATOMS: atom_id res chain seq x y z
N MET A 1 4.27 -35.36 13.56
CA MET A 1 5.66 -34.91 13.37
C MET A 1 5.63 -33.97 12.19
N THR A 2 5.67 -32.66 12.45
CA THR A 2 5.70 -31.62 11.41
C THR A 2 7.12 -31.55 10.86
N GLU A 3 7.29 -31.82 9.57
CA GLU A 3 8.55 -31.54 8.87
C GLU A 3 8.81 -30.04 8.91
N GLU A 4 9.79 -29.60 9.72
CA GLU A 4 10.33 -28.26 9.65
C GLU A 4 11.09 -28.12 8.33
N LYS A 5 10.41 -27.52 7.35
CA LYS A 5 11.04 -27.12 6.09
C LYS A 5 12.09 -26.06 6.42
N CYS A 6 13.37 -26.36 6.13
CA CYS A 6 14.47 -25.41 6.28
C CYS A 6 14.11 -24.07 5.60
N PRO A 7 14.52 -22.91 6.16
CA PRO A 7 14.29 -21.62 5.52
C PRO A 7 14.97 -21.61 4.14
N GLN A 8 14.16 -21.67 3.08
CA GLN A 8 14.65 -21.50 1.72
C GLN A 8 15.02 -20.03 1.56
N LEU A 9 16.31 -19.75 1.37
CA LEU A 9 16.80 -18.37 1.25
C LEU A 9 16.37 -17.74 -0.08
N VAL A 10 16.23 -18.53 -1.16
CA VAL A 10 15.78 -18.12 -2.50
C VAL A 10 15.28 -19.35 -3.30
N ASP A 11 14.22 -19.20 -4.12
CA ASP A 11 13.75 -20.26 -5.03
C ASP A 11 14.56 -20.37 -6.33
N TYR A 12 15.09 -19.25 -6.84
CA TYR A 12 16.02 -19.18 -7.96
C TYR A 12 16.74 -17.82 -7.98
N PHE A 13 17.98 -17.78 -8.45
CA PHE A 13 18.68 -16.53 -8.75
C PHE A 13 19.10 -16.51 -10.22
N VAL A 14 19.09 -15.34 -10.84
CA VAL A 14 19.51 -15.14 -12.23
C VAL A 14 20.80 -14.36 -12.21
N VAL A 15 21.84 -14.92 -12.83
CA VAL A 15 23.11 -14.22 -13.09
C VAL A 15 23.07 -13.76 -14.54
N ALA A 16 23.09 -12.45 -14.75
CA ALA A 16 23.12 -11.85 -16.08
C ALA A 16 24.32 -10.93 -16.19
N GLY A 17 25.11 -11.08 -17.26
CA GLY A 17 26.19 -10.16 -17.59
C GLY A 17 27.52 -10.34 -16.84
N LEU A 18 27.72 -11.45 -16.12
CA LEU A 18 29.01 -11.78 -15.50
C LEU A 18 29.82 -12.73 -16.38
N ASP A 19 31.15 -12.55 -16.40
CA ASP A 19 32.08 -13.47 -17.04
C ASP A 19 32.07 -14.83 -16.30
N PRO A 20 31.76 -15.95 -16.99
CA PRO A 20 31.72 -17.28 -16.38
C PRO A 20 33.09 -17.76 -15.86
N VAL A 21 34.20 -17.09 -16.22
CA VAL A 21 35.57 -17.48 -15.85
C VAL A 21 36.19 -16.56 -14.80
N GLY A 22 35.54 -15.43 -14.48
CA GLY A 22 36.09 -14.39 -13.59
C GLY A 22 35.99 -14.71 -12.10
N ALA A 23 36.81 -14.04 -11.28
CA ALA A 23 36.66 -14.02 -9.83
C ALA A 23 35.61 -12.95 -9.45
N TRP A 24 34.38 -13.38 -9.15
CA TRP A 24 33.25 -12.48 -8.93
C TRP A 24 33.44 -11.73 -7.62
N LYS A 25 33.57 -10.40 -7.70
CA LYS A 25 33.62 -9.55 -6.51
C LYS A 25 32.25 -8.92 -6.30
N PRO A 26 31.64 -9.06 -5.11
CA PRO A 26 30.47 -8.28 -4.75
C PRO A 26 30.79 -6.80 -4.95
N LEU A 27 29.86 -6.05 -5.52
CA LEU A 27 29.99 -4.60 -5.51
C LEU A 27 29.75 -4.16 -4.06
N ASP A 28 30.79 -3.75 -3.33
CA ASP A 28 30.62 -3.18 -2.00
C ASP A 28 29.73 -1.92 -2.13
N GLU A 29 28.63 -1.86 -1.37
CA GLU A 29 27.65 -0.76 -1.41
C GLU A 29 28.21 0.57 -0.82
N ASP A 30 29.53 0.70 -0.69
CA ASP A 30 30.20 1.82 -0.03
C ASP A 30 31.14 2.57 -0.99
N GLY A 31 30.53 3.22 -1.99
CA GLY A 31 31.12 4.39 -2.65
C GLY A 31 31.11 5.63 -1.76
N LYS A 32 31.55 5.51 -0.49
CA LYS A 32 31.67 6.64 0.44
C LYS A 32 33.08 7.19 0.37
N THR A 33 33.28 8.14 -0.53
CA THR A 33 34.39 9.08 -0.40
C THR A 33 34.22 9.80 0.95
N SER A 34 35.22 9.63 1.79
CA SER A 34 35.32 10.19 3.12
C SER A 34 35.36 11.72 3.07
N SER A 35 34.24 12.37 3.37
CA SER A 35 34.28 13.68 4.03
C SER A 35 33.01 13.92 4.84
N SER A 36 33.25 14.24 6.11
CA SER A 36 32.34 14.56 7.19
C SER A 36 31.48 15.80 6.92
N SER A 37 30.16 15.70 7.11
CA SER A 37 29.35 16.59 7.98
C SER A 37 27.84 16.41 7.74
N SER A 38 27.12 16.17 8.84
CA SER A 38 25.70 16.46 9.16
C SER A 38 24.65 16.72 8.06
N SER A 39 23.50 16.06 8.29
CA SER A 39 22.12 16.44 7.91
C SER A 39 21.74 16.55 6.43
N SER A 40 21.26 15.44 5.87
CA SER A 40 20.02 15.37 5.09
C SER A 40 19.79 13.94 4.61
N SER A 41 18.61 13.39 4.89
CA SER A 41 18.15 12.07 4.48
C SER A 41 17.89 11.98 2.97
N SER A 42 18.96 12.03 2.18
CA SER A 42 18.92 11.76 0.75
C SER A 42 20.16 10.93 0.36
N SER A 43 20.21 9.70 0.85
CA SER A 43 21.11 8.68 0.30
C SER A 43 20.53 8.17 -1.01
N SER A 44 21.19 8.49 -2.11
CA SER A 44 20.97 7.92 -3.43
C SER A 44 20.78 6.39 -3.37
N GLY A 45 19.61 5.92 -3.81
CA GLY A 45 19.47 4.57 -4.39
C GLY A 45 18.78 3.48 -3.58
N ARG A 46 18.32 3.68 -2.34
CA ARG A 46 17.47 2.67 -1.70
C ARG A 46 16.14 2.58 -2.46
N ALA A 47 15.92 1.45 -3.14
CA ALA A 47 14.68 1.19 -3.85
C ALA A 47 13.51 1.26 -2.86
N VAL A 48 12.56 2.16 -3.12
CA VAL A 48 11.34 2.30 -2.31
C VAL A 48 10.62 0.96 -2.30
N GLU A 49 10.37 0.45 -1.09
CA GLU A 49 9.62 -0.79 -0.92
C GLU A 49 8.18 -0.61 -1.43
N SER A 50 7.69 -1.63 -2.12
CA SER A 50 6.29 -1.68 -2.53
C SER A 50 5.37 -1.87 -1.33
N VAL A 51 4.16 -1.33 -1.44
CA VAL A 51 3.08 -1.66 -0.51
C VAL A 51 2.72 -3.12 -0.69
N THR A 52 2.83 -3.88 0.39
CA THR A 52 2.53 -5.31 0.43
C THR A 52 1.23 -5.60 1.14
N ASP A 53 0.74 -4.74 2.04
CA ASP A 53 -0.54 -4.97 2.71
C ASP A 53 -1.31 -3.68 2.94
N LEU A 54 -2.63 -3.82 3.01
CA LEU A 54 -3.59 -2.77 3.36
C LEU A 54 -4.46 -3.26 4.50
N ALA A 55 -4.82 -2.34 5.37
CA ALA A 55 -5.78 -2.56 6.45
C ALA A 55 -6.64 -1.30 6.62
N VAL A 56 -7.84 -1.49 7.14
CA VAL A 56 -8.67 -0.40 7.65
C VAL A 56 -8.82 -0.63 9.14
N ILE A 57 -8.65 0.40 9.95
CA ILE A 57 -8.81 0.34 11.42
C ILE A 57 -9.90 1.29 11.88
N ALA A 58 -10.63 0.92 12.92
CA ALA A 58 -11.68 1.70 13.56
C ALA A 58 -11.18 2.31 14.88
N ARG A 59 -10.56 3.50 14.81
CA ARG A 59 -9.99 4.16 16.00
C ARG A 59 -11.06 4.56 17.01
N GLY A 60 -12.27 4.84 16.55
CA GLY A 60 -13.42 5.15 17.40
C GLY A 60 -13.83 3.99 18.30
N LEU A 61 -13.40 2.78 17.96
CA LEU A 61 -13.67 1.54 18.69
C LEU A 61 -12.44 1.03 19.46
N GLY A 62 -11.41 1.86 19.61
CA GLY A 62 -10.19 1.55 20.35
C GLY A 62 -9.18 0.67 19.58
N GLU A 63 -9.30 0.57 18.26
CA GLU A 63 -8.33 -0.18 17.45
C GLU A 63 -7.04 0.61 17.24
N GLU A 64 -5.90 -0.09 17.33
CA GLU A 64 -4.57 0.48 17.11
C GLU A 64 -4.03 0.15 15.72
N VAL A 65 -2.97 0.85 15.32
CA VAL A 65 -2.29 0.57 14.05
C VAL A 65 -1.56 -0.77 14.18
N PRO A 66 -1.80 -1.76 13.29
CA PRO A 66 -1.11 -3.04 13.37
C PRO A 66 0.41 -2.90 13.26
N GLU A 67 1.14 -3.84 13.84
CA GLU A 67 2.60 -3.81 13.83
C GLU A 67 3.15 -3.77 12.40
N GLY A 68 4.10 -2.86 12.15
CA GLY A 68 4.72 -2.65 10.84
C GLY A 68 3.85 -1.88 9.84
N PHE A 69 2.61 -1.50 10.18
CA PHE A 69 1.77 -0.66 9.33
C PHE A 69 1.99 0.84 9.62
N THR A 70 1.79 1.65 8.59
CA THR A 70 1.68 3.10 8.66
C THR A 70 0.23 3.50 8.45
N CYS A 71 -0.32 4.30 9.35
CA CYS A 71 -1.67 4.86 9.23
C CYS A 71 -1.65 6.19 8.45
N ILE A 72 -2.57 6.37 7.50
CA ILE A 72 -2.79 7.64 6.81
C ILE A 72 -3.81 8.45 7.60
N GLU A 73 -3.33 9.24 8.55
CA GLU A 73 -4.20 10.09 9.39
C GLU A 73 -4.54 11.43 8.73
N ARG A 74 -3.67 11.90 7.84
CA ARG A 74 -3.81 13.19 7.18
C ARG A 74 -3.67 13.09 5.67
N THR A 75 -4.41 13.94 4.96
CA THR A 75 -4.27 14.13 3.52
C THR A 75 -2.96 14.85 3.19
N LEU A 76 -2.61 14.93 1.90
CA LEU A 76 -1.41 15.68 1.46
C LEU A 76 -1.49 17.17 1.82
N GLY A 77 -2.69 17.75 1.87
CA GLY A 77 -2.92 19.12 2.33
C GLY A 77 -2.98 19.26 3.85
N GLY A 78 -2.76 18.17 4.60
CA GLY A 78 -2.73 18.18 6.05
C GLY A 78 -4.12 18.26 6.69
N HIS A 79 -5.20 17.83 6.03
CA HIS A 79 -6.53 17.70 6.63
C HIS A 79 -6.74 16.30 7.20
N SER A 80 -7.76 16.08 8.03
CA SER A 80 -8.11 14.72 8.50
C SER A 80 -8.41 13.81 7.32
N ALA A 81 -7.84 12.61 7.32
CA ALA A 81 -8.04 11.59 6.29
C ALA A 81 -9.02 10.49 6.74
N GLU A 82 -9.89 10.80 7.69
CA GLU A 82 -10.90 9.88 8.21
C GLU A 82 -11.90 9.47 7.11
N LEU A 83 -12.00 8.17 6.87
CA LEU A 83 -12.81 7.59 5.79
C LEU A 83 -14.31 7.62 6.08
N SER A 84 -14.69 7.63 7.37
CA SER A 84 -16.08 7.53 7.85
C SER A 84 -16.64 8.85 8.39
N ALA A 85 -16.00 9.98 8.11
CA ALA A 85 -16.46 11.28 8.61
C ALA A 85 -17.91 11.58 8.19
N GLY A 86 -18.77 11.95 9.15
CA GLY A 86 -20.18 12.26 8.88
C GLY A 86 -21.12 11.04 8.81
N ILE A 87 -20.63 9.84 9.14
CA ILE A 87 -21.46 8.63 9.34
C ILE A 87 -22.05 8.65 10.77
N ILE A 88 -23.31 8.20 10.92
CA ILE A 88 -23.97 8.05 12.24
C ILE A 88 -23.29 6.92 13.02
N ASN A 89 -23.04 7.10 14.31
CA ASN A 89 -22.24 6.18 15.14
C ASN A 89 -20.85 5.92 14.54
N ASN A 90 -20.18 7.00 14.15
CA ASN A 90 -18.94 7.00 13.40
C ASN A 90 -17.84 6.11 14.02
N PRO A 91 -17.40 5.03 13.35
CA PRO A 91 -16.32 4.18 13.83
C PRO A 91 -14.91 4.82 13.71
N HIS A 92 -14.80 6.01 13.13
CA HIS A 92 -13.55 6.71 12.83
C HIS A 92 -12.54 5.81 12.11
N LEU A 93 -12.86 5.45 10.86
CA LEU A 93 -12.10 4.53 10.02
C LEU A 93 -10.91 5.23 9.35
N TYR A 94 -9.75 4.57 9.35
CA TYR A 94 -8.51 5.05 8.72
C TYR A 94 -7.87 3.95 7.87
N LEU A 95 -7.23 4.35 6.77
CA LEU A 95 -6.46 3.45 5.90
C LEU A 95 -5.03 3.32 6.42
N CYS A 96 -4.61 2.08 6.60
CA CYS A 96 -3.25 1.69 6.96
C CYS A 96 -2.61 0.89 5.82
N TYR A 97 -1.31 1.01 5.67
CA TYR A 97 -0.55 0.23 4.69
C TYR A 97 0.77 -0.25 5.30
N ARG A 98 1.26 -1.40 4.83
CA ARG A 98 2.60 -1.90 5.13
C ARG A 98 3.40 -1.99 3.85
N ARG A 99 4.65 -1.55 3.89
CA ARG A 99 5.62 -1.75 2.82
C ARG A 99 6.54 -2.90 3.17
N GLY A 100 7.02 -3.61 2.15
CA GLY A 100 7.93 -4.71 2.34
C GLY A 100 8.26 -5.43 1.04
N ARG A 101 8.97 -6.55 1.18
CA ARG A 101 9.33 -7.47 0.09
C ARG A 101 8.97 -8.92 0.40
N ASP A 102 8.30 -9.15 1.53
CA ASP A 102 7.92 -10.46 2.05
C ASP A 102 6.66 -11.04 1.38
N LYS A 103 5.91 -10.21 0.65
CA LYS A 103 4.72 -10.61 -0.11
C LYS A 103 4.70 -9.93 -1.47
N PRO A 104 3.94 -10.46 -2.44
CA PRO A 104 3.80 -9.81 -3.75
C PRO A 104 3.19 -8.41 -3.60
N PRO A 105 3.64 -7.44 -4.41
CA PRO A 105 3.20 -6.06 -4.31
C PRO A 105 1.71 -5.91 -4.61
N ILE A 106 1.10 -4.92 -3.98
CA ILE A 106 -0.20 -4.42 -4.39
C ILE A 106 -0.01 -3.67 -5.71
N LEU A 107 -0.85 -4.00 -6.68
CA LEU A 107 -0.82 -3.43 -8.03
C LEU A 107 -1.79 -2.27 -8.16
N ASP A 108 -2.94 -2.35 -7.50
CA ASP A 108 -4.02 -1.40 -7.70
C ASP A 108 -4.87 -1.23 -6.43
N LEU A 109 -5.50 -0.08 -6.30
CA LEU A 109 -6.50 0.22 -5.27
C LEU A 109 -7.82 0.63 -5.94
N GLY A 110 -8.92 0.38 -5.24
CA GLY A 110 -10.25 0.66 -5.73
C GLY A 110 -11.26 0.81 -4.60
N VAL A 111 -12.47 1.18 -4.99
CA VAL A 111 -13.63 1.24 -4.10
C VAL A 111 -14.72 0.37 -4.72
N LEU A 112 -15.28 -0.52 -3.91
CA LEU A 112 -16.40 -1.37 -4.27
C LEU A 112 -17.69 -0.76 -3.71
N TYR A 113 -18.67 -0.48 -4.58
CA TYR A 113 -20.05 -0.25 -4.17
C TYR A 113 -20.85 -1.54 -4.37
N GLU A 114 -21.03 -2.30 -3.30
CA GLU A 114 -21.70 -3.59 -3.33
C GLU A 114 -23.13 -3.46 -3.89
N GLY A 115 -23.47 -4.32 -4.84
CA GLY A 115 -24.76 -4.29 -5.55
C GLY A 115 -24.86 -3.31 -6.71
N LYS A 116 -23.88 -2.42 -6.94
CA LYS A 116 -23.79 -1.60 -8.17
C LYS A 116 -22.85 -2.20 -9.22
N GLU A 117 -21.85 -2.95 -8.77
CA GLU A 117 -20.83 -3.51 -9.64
C GLU A 117 -20.39 -4.90 -9.15
N GLN A 118 -19.94 -5.73 -10.09
CA GLN A 118 -19.36 -7.03 -9.75
C GLN A 118 -17.89 -6.88 -9.41
N LEU A 119 -17.43 -7.67 -8.43
CA LEU A 119 -16.02 -7.76 -8.09
C LEU A 119 -15.25 -8.36 -9.26
N LYS A 120 -14.23 -7.63 -9.72
CA LYS A 120 -13.38 -8.07 -10.83
C LYS A 120 -12.46 -9.23 -10.37
N PRO A 121 -12.14 -10.21 -11.23
CA PRO A 121 -11.17 -11.25 -10.91
C PRO A 121 -9.82 -10.69 -10.45
N GLY A 122 -9.22 -11.34 -9.43
CA GLY A 122 -7.92 -10.95 -8.86
C GLY A 122 -7.97 -9.76 -7.88
N TRP A 123 -9.14 -9.20 -7.62
CA TRP A 123 -9.32 -8.17 -6.60
C TRP A 123 -9.78 -8.77 -5.27
N PHE A 124 -9.26 -8.19 -4.19
CA PHE A 124 -9.58 -8.53 -2.81
C PHE A 124 -10.31 -7.36 -2.16
N VAL A 125 -11.32 -7.66 -1.34
CA VAL A 125 -12.10 -6.67 -0.60
C VAL A 125 -11.62 -6.64 0.84
N ILE A 126 -11.44 -5.44 1.39
CA ILE A 126 -11.16 -5.24 2.82
C ILE A 126 -12.50 -5.16 3.53
N GLU A 127 -13.09 -6.31 3.84
CA GLU A 127 -14.41 -6.40 4.47
C GLU A 127 -14.35 -6.16 5.98
N THR A 128 -13.23 -6.54 6.60
CA THR A 128 -13.02 -6.48 8.04
C THR A 128 -11.74 -5.74 8.40
N THR A 129 -11.78 -5.09 9.56
CA THR A 129 -10.60 -4.58 10.25
C THR A 129 -9.73 -5.75 10.74
N PRO A 130 -8.44 -5.52 11.05
CA PRO A 130 -7.60 -6.50 11.75
C PRO A 130 -8.18 -7.05 13.07
N TYR A 131 -9.13 -6.33 13.68
CA TYR A 131 -9.80 -6.69 14.93
C TYR A 131 -11.18 -7.34 14.72
N SER A 132 -11.44 -7.89 13.53
CA SER A 132 -12.67 -8.61 13.18
C SER A 132 -13.97 -7.78 13.24
N ARG A 133 -13.87 -6.46 13.15
CA ARG A 133 -15.01 -5.56 12.96
C ARG A 133 -15.22 -5.26 11.47
N SER A 134 -16.39 -4.73 11.11
CA SER A 134 -16.65 -4.33 9.72
C SER A 134 -15.80 -3.13 9.32
N ALA A 135 -15.18 -3.21 8.13
CA ALA A 135 -14.47 -2.11 7.49
C ALA A 135 -15.35 -1.33 6.49
N SER A 136 -16.69 -1.47 6.59
CA SER A 136 -17.64 -0.79 5.72
C SER A 136 -17.58 0.73 5.90
N LEU A 137 -17.47 1.45 4.79
CA LEU A 137 -17.50 2.92 4.71
C LEU A 137 -18.93 3.46 4.49
N SER A 138 -19.95 2.60 4.62
CA SER A 138 -21.35 2.98 4.40
C SER A 138 -21.96 3.71 5.61
N SER A 139 -22.73 4.77 5.35
CA SER A 139 -23.35 5.59 6.42
C SER A 139 -24.46 4.88 7.24
N GLY A 140 -24.71 3.59 6.99
CA GLY A 140 -25.78 2.80 7.63
C GLY A 140 -27.20 3.19 7.21
N GLY A 141 -28.12 2.21 7.22
CA GLY A 141 -29.52 2.47 7.58
C GLY A 141 -30.64 2.34 6.54
N GLY A 142 -30.51 1.54 5.48
CA GLY A 142 -31.68 1.20 4.65
C GLY A 142 -31.48 -0.04 3.77
N PRO A 143 -32.55 -0.78 3.40
CA PRO A 143 -32.48 -1.96 2.54
C PRO A 143 -31.93 -1.68 1.12
N THR A 144 -31.80 -0.41 0.75
CA THR A 144 -31.24 0.08 -0.53
C THR A 144 -29.85 0.70 -0.38
N ALA A 145 -29.29 0.74 0.83
CA ALA A 145 -27.98 1.33 1.08
C ALA A 145 -26.88 0.36 0.62
N HIS A 146 -26.18 0.74 -0.45
CA HIS A 146 -25.02 0.00 -0.93
C HIS A 146 -23.92 0.02 0.11
N ARG A 147 -23.33 -1.14 0.40
CA ARG A 147 -22.15 -1.22 1.25
C ARG A 147 -20.94 -0.79 0.44
N VAL A 148 -20.04 -0.06 1.08
CA VAL A 148 -18.88 0.53 0.41
C VAL A 148 -17.62 0.02 1.09
N PHE A 149 -16.71 -0.54 0.31
CA PHE A 149 -15.48 -1.13 0.82
C PHE A 149 -14.28 -0.68 -0.01
N LEU A 150 -13.12 -0.62 0.63
CA LEU A 150 -11.84 -0.56 -0.07
C LEU A 150 -11.53 -1.94 -0.67
N MET A 151 -10.98 -1.93 -1.88
CA MET A 151 -10.52 -3.13 -2.57
C MET A 151 -9.13 -2.90 -3.15
N TYR A 152 -8.38 -3.97 -3.34
CA TYR A 152 -7.05 -3.91 -3.92
C TYR A 152 -6.78 -5.11 -4.84
N ARG A 153 -5.84 -4.96 -5.75
CA ARG A 153 -5.33 -6.06 -6.59
C ARG A 153 -3.91 -6.38 -6.19
N ARG A 154 -3.59 -7.65 -5.95
CA ARG A 154 -2.24 -8.12 -5.62
C ARG A 154 -1.59 -8.82 -6.81
N ALA A 155 -0.27 -8.71 -6.94
CA ALA A 155 0.48 -9.53 -7.89
C ALA A 155 0.43 -11.01 -7.49
N LEU A 156 0.64 -11.90 -8.46
CA LEU A 156 0.90 -13.31 -8.20
C LEU A 156 2.34 -13.48 -7.70
N ASP A 157 2.58 -14.50 -6.88
CA ASP A 157 3.92 -14.81 -6.33
C ASP A 157 4.99 -14.94 -7.41
N SER A 158 4.62 -15.48 -8.58
CA SER A 158 5.52 -15.68 -9.72
C SER A 158 5.88 -14.41 -10.51
N GLN A 159 5.27 -13.26 -10.24
CA GLN A 159 5.42 -12.01 -11.03
C GLN A 159 6.04 -10.85 -10.22
N GLY A 160 6.48 -11.08 -8.99
CA GLY A 160 6.89 -10.01 -8.07
C GLY A 160 8.12 -9.19 -8.50
N LEU A 161 9.03 -9.76 -9.31
CA LEU A 161 10.38 -9.22 -9.51
C LEU A 161 10.49 -8.05 -10.51
N HIS A 162 9.48 -7.84 -11.36
CA HIS A 162 9.48 -6.77 -12.39
C HIS A 162 8.13 -6.06 -12.57
N THR A 163 7.17 -6.29 -11.68
CA THR A 163 5.84 -5.69 -11.82
C THR A 163 5.81 -4.27 -11.25
N LEU A 164 5.05 -3.37 -11.88
CA LEU A 164 4.73 -2.06 -11.31
C LEU A 164 3.84 -2.24 -10.06
N GLY A 165 4.44 -2.05 -8.90
CA GLY A 165 3.77 -2.08 -7.60
C GLY A 165 3.43 -0.68 -7.12
N VAL A 166 2.38 -0.59 -6.30
CA VAL A 166 2.07 0.61 -5.53
C VAL A 166 3.21 0.87 -4.55
N THR A 167 3.73 2.08 -4.55
CA THR A 167 4.84 2.52 -3.67
C THR A 167 4.41 3.59 -2.71
N ASP A 168 3.44 4.43 -3.08
CA ASP A 168 2.88 5.47 -2.23
C ASP A 168 1.36 5.48 -2.34
N ILE A 169 0.70 5.77 -1.21
CA ILE A 169 -0.74 5.93 -1.11
C ILE A 169 -0.99 7.24 -0.37
N ALA A 170 -1.93 8.01 -0.88
CA ALA A 170 -2.37 9.25 -0.25
C ALA A 170 -3.88 9.42 -0.41
N LEU A 171 -4.46 10.18 0.51
CA LEU A 171 -5.87 10.57 0.48
C LEU A 171 -5.97 12.05 0.11
N LEU A 172 -7.01 12.38 -0.65
CA LEU A 172 -7.25 13.70 -1.21
C LEU A 172 -8.65 14.19 -0.89
N LEU A 173 -8.75 15.47 -0.56
CA LEU A 173 -10.00 16.21 -0.38
C LEU A 173 -10.17 17.27 -1.46
N PRO A 174 -10.85 16.97 -2.58
CA PRO A 174 -11.11 17.95 -3.64
C PRO A 174 -11.86 19.20 -3.15
N GLY A 175 -12.74 19.05 -2.14
CA GLY A 175 -13.44 20.17 -1.51
C GLY A 175 -12.53 21.16 -0.77
N LYS A 176 -11.26 20.81 -0.56
CA LYS A 176 -10.20 21.67 -0.01
C LYS A 176 -9.17 22.07 -1.08
N ALA A 177 -9.55 21.99 -2.36
CA ALA A 177 -8.69 22.25 -3.51
C ALA A 177 -7.45 21.34 -3.59
N GLU A 178 -7.50 20.16 -2.97
CA GLU A 178 -6.42 19.17 -3.11
C GLU A 178 -6.53 18.44 -4.45
N VAL A 179 -5.40 18.30 -5.14
CA VAL A 179 -5.28 17.63 -6.43
C VAL A 179 -4.26 16.50 -6.32
N ALA A 180 -4.49 15.39 -7.02
CA ALA A 180 -3.54 14.29 -7.06
C ALA A 180 -2.21 14.78 -7.66
N PRO A 181 -1.06 14.48 -7.04
CA PRO A 181 0.23 14.81 -7.63
C PRO A 181 0.37 14.18 -9.02
N HIS A 182 1.14 14.80 -9.92
CA HIS A 182 1.23 14.39 -11.33
C HIS A 182 1.59 12.91 -11.55
N THR A 183 2.33 12.29 -10.64
CA THR A 183 2.74 10.88 -10.74
C THR A 183 1.78 9.90 -10.07
N PHE A 184 0.68 10.38 -9.49
CA PHE A 184 -0.30 9.56 -8.78
C PHE A 184 -1.52 9.30 -9.67
N CYS A 185 -1.99 8.06 -9.64
CA CYS A 185 -3.30 7.69 -10.17
C CYS A 185 -4.35 7.93 -9.08
N ARG A 186 -5.43 8.66 -9.39
CA ARG A 186 -6.58 8.82 -8.49
C ARG A 186 -7.62 7.75 -8.80
N VAL A 187 -8.16 7.11 -7.77
CA VAL A 187 -9.37 6.28 -7.90
C VAL A 187 -10.56 7.21 -7.98
N ASP A 188 -11.32 7.20 -9.08
CA ASP A 188 -12.43 8.12 -9.32
C ASP A 188 -13.73 7.67 -8.64
N LYS A 189 -13.66 7.38 -7.34
CA LYS A 189 -14.78 6.98 -6.50
C LYS A 189 -14.63 7.56 -5.10
N ASN A 190 -15.72 8.08 -4.55
CA ASN A 190 -15.74 8.69 -3.24
C ASN A 190 -15.72 7.61 -2.14
N LEU A 191 -14.72 7.65 -1.27
CA LEU A 191 -14.60 6.73 -0.13
C LEU A 191 -15.59 7.06 0.99
N ASN A 192 -15.88 8.34 1.20
CA ASN A 192 -16.75 8.79 2.27
C ASN A 192 -18.20 8.85 1.78
N THR A 193 -19.08 8.03 2.36
CA THR A 193 -20.51 8.03 2.04
C THR A 193 -21.39 8.68 3.10
N GLY A 194 -20.79 9.36 4.08
CA GLY A 194 -21.51 10.13 5.08
C GLY A 194 -22.33 11.23 4.41
N MET A 195 -23.59 11.37 4.83
CA MET A 195 -24.52 12.37 4.26
C MET A 195 -23.98 13.80 4.34
N TRP A 196 -23.16 14.09 5.35
CA TRP A 196 -22.51 15.39 5.58
C TRP A 196 -20.99 15.28 5.58
N GLY A 197 -20.46 14.14 5.11
CA GLY A 197 -19.03 13.88 5.04
C GLY A 197 -18.39 14.59 3.85
N PRO A 198 -17.13 15.03 3.95
CA PRO A 198 -16.42 15.57 2.80
C PRO A 198 -16.10 14.44 1.81
N ALA A 199 -16.16 14.73 0.51
CA ALA A 199 -15.75 13.77 -0.50
C ALA A 199 -14.24 13.50 -0.41
N LEU A 200 -13.87 12.23 -0.22
CA LEU A 200 -12.51 11.78 0.03
C LEU A 200 -12.11 10.73 -1.00
N TYR A 201 -10.93 10.87 -1.59
CA TYR A 201 -10.47 10.00 -2.69
C TYR A 201 -9.10 9.43 -2.39
N VAL A 202 -8.89 8.15 -2.71
CA VAL A 202 -7.55 7.54 -2.67
C VAL A 202 -6.82 7.80 -3.98
N CYS A 203 -5.54 8.11 -3.86
CA CYS A 203 -4.60 8.14 -4.96
C CYS A 203 -3.36 7.35 -4.59
N PHE A 204 -2.68 6.81 -5.60
CA PHE A 204 -1.49 6.01 -5.39
C PHE A 204 -0.48 6.19 -6.51
N LYS A 205 0.79 6.03 -6.19
CA LYS A 205 1.89 6.02 -7.15
C LYS A 205 2.34 4.60 -7.41
N ARG A 206 2.57 4.27 -8.69
CA ARG A 206 3.21 3.01 -9.07
C ARG A 206 4.66 3.23 -9.48
N ALA A 207 5.51 2.30 -9.11
CA ALA A 207 6.87 2.20 -9.60
C ALA A 207 7.26 0.73 -9.72
N VAL A 208 8.36 0.45 -10.40
CA VAL A 208 8.87 -0.93 -10.52
C VAL A 208 9.19 -1.45 -9.12
N ALA A 209 8.52 -2.52 -8.71
CA ALA A 209 8.90 -3.24 -7.50
C ALA A 209 10.27 -3.87 -7.74
N LYS A 210 11.31 -3.32 -7.11
CA LYS A 210 12.67 -3.83 -7.27
C LYS A 210 12.82 -5.07 -6.39
N ALA A 211 13.13 -6.19 -7.02
CA ALA A 211 13.56 -7.41 -6.35
C ALA A 211 14.78 -7.16 -5.43
N ASN A 212 14.97 -8.05 -4.45
CA ASN A 212 16.27 -8.18 -3.79
C ASN A 212 17.27 -8.66 -4.85
N ALA A 213 18.20 -7.79 -5.25
CA ALA A 213 19.24 -8.09 -6.22
C ALA A 213 20.60 -7.81 -5.60
N LEU A 214 21.54 -8.74 -5.76
CA LEU A 214 22.96 -8.53 -5.48
C LEU A 214 23.62 -8.12 -6.79
N LEU A 215 24.24 -6.95 -6.83
CA LEU A 215 24.99 -6.47 -7.98
C LEU A 215 26.46 -6.91 -7.85
N TYR A 216 27.05 -7.30 -8.97
CA TYR A 216 28.44 -7.72 -9.08
C TYR A 216 29.12 -6.87 -10.17
N GLU A 217 30.41 -6.58 -9.98
CA GLU A 217 31.24 -6.00 -11.04
C GLU A 217 31.57 -7.08 -12.08
N ALA A 218 31.59 -6.71 -13.35
CA ALA A 218 31.96 -7.58 -14.47
C ALA A 218 33.46 -7.47 -14.77
#